data_AF-A0A7W1P5K3-F1
#
_entry.id   AF-A0A7W1P5K3-F1
#
_cell.length_a   1.000
_cell.length_b   1.000
_cell.length_c   1.000
_cell.angle_alpha   90.00
_cell.angle_beta   90.00
_cell.angle_gamma   90.00
#
_symmetry.space_group_name_H-M   'P 1'
#
loop_
_entity.id
_entity.type
_entity.pdbx_description
1 polymer ?
#
loop_
_entity_poly.entity_id
_entity_poly.type
_entity_poly.pdbx_seq_one_letter_code
_entity_poly.pdbx_strand_id
1 'polypeptide(L)'
;MSAVAALRRHLEETIALDRMRLRMALRQWDTRSAVAALREQDRVHEADTPRVATMRQHVERLLLAHAITFLARTDDRGLLNSYARPWRREIESLDVRASGDYASVLHEIGHVLHPCGPAHRRVSTGHETVCLPCELSAWRWALAGAIIWDRGAHAQLVMGLRSYRPYASPSEARDIDALIGEPTYRAVVHRLAVGQLEQDGIIGSARRARAATARRLKQHAEMQEED
;
A
#
# COMPACT_ATOMS: atom_id res chain seq x y z
N MET A 1 -27.19 -60.15 12.22
CA MET A 1 -26.67 -58.88 12.77
C MET A 1 -27.78 -58.17 13.51
N SER A 2 -27.54 -57.66 14.73
CA SER A 2 -28.54 -56.90 15.49
C SER A 2 -28.87 -55.58 14.79
N ALA A 3 -30.14 -55.15 14.87
CA ALA A 3 -30.58 -53.83 14.38
C ALA A 3 -29.73 -52.68 14.91
N VAL A 4 -29.22 -52.82 16.15
CA VAL A 4 -28.32 -51.85 16.79
C VAL A 4 -26.97 -51.79 16.07
N ALA A 5 -26.44 -52.93 15.62
CA ALA A 5 -25.17 -52.98 14.88
C ALA A 5 -25.30 -52.39 13.47
N ALA A 6 -26.47 -52.53 12.83
CA ALA A 6 -26.76 -51.92 11.53
C ALA A 6 -26.89 -50.38 11.64
N LEU A 7 -27.61 -49.89 12.65
CA LEU A 7 -27.73 -48.45 12.93
C LEU A 7 -26.39 -47.80 13.24
N ARG A 8 -25.56 -48.45 14.06
CA ARG A 8 -24.22 -47.95 14.38
C ARG A 8 -23.33 -47.84 13.13
N ARG A 9 -23.33 -48.85 12.26
CA ARG A 9 -22.57 -48.83 11.02
C ARG A 9 -23.03 -47.71 10.08
N HIS A 10 -24.34 -47.54 9.93
CA HIS A 10 -24.91 -46.48 9.11
C HIS A 10 -24.55 -45.07 9.63
N LEU A 11 -24.55 -44.87 10.94
CA LEU A 11 -24.12 -43.62 11.57
C LEU A 11 -22.63 -43.36 11.34
N GLU A 12 -21.78 -44.39 11.50
CA GLU A 12 -20.34 -44.28 11.25
C GLU A 12 -20.02 -43.95 9.79
N GLU A 13 -20.74 -44.55 8.83
CA GLU A 13 -20.64 -44.26 7.39
C GLU A 13 -21.09 -42.82 7.07
N THR A 14 -22.18 -42.37 7.67
CA THR A 14 -22.70 -41.00 7.49
C THR A 14 -21.70 -39.96 8.03
N ILE A 15 -21.16 -40.17 9.23
CA ILE A 15 -20.13 -39.30 9.82
C ILE A 15 -18.86 -39.28 8.96
N ALA A 16 -18.46 -40.43 8.40
CA ALA A 16 -17.30 -40.51 7.52
C ALA A 16 -17.51 -39.73 6.21
N LEU A 17 -18.69 -39.85 5.59
CA LEU A 17 -19.08 -39.11 4.39
C LEU A 17 -19.13 -37.60 4.65
N ASP A 18 -19.70 -37.17 5.77
CA ASP A 18 -19.77 -35.76 6.12
C ASP A 18 -18.38 -35.17 6.41
N ARG A 19 -17.50 -35.91 7.11
CA ARG A 19 -16.10 -35.50 7.30
C ARG A 19 -15.35 -35.40 5.97
N MET A 20 -15.61 -36.30 5.03
CA MET A 20 -15.01 -36.26 3.69
C MET A 20 -15.52 -35.04 2.91
N ARG A 21 -16.83 -34.79 2.91
CA ARG A 21 -17.44 -33.60 2.29
C ARG A 21 -16.91 -32.31 2.88
N LEU A 22 -16.77 -32.23 4.21
CA LEU A 22 -16.21 -31.06 4.89
C LEU A 22 -14.74 -30.83 4.51
N ARG A 23 -13.94 -31.89 4.42
CA ARG A 23 -12.54 -31.82 3.95
C ARG A 23 -12.44 -31.42 2.48
N MET A 24 -13.36 -31.90 1.63
CA MET A 24 -13.41 -31.50 0.21
C MET A 24 -13.85 -30.05 0.07
N ALA A 25 -14.85 -29.61 0.84
CA ALA A 25 -15.27 -28.22 0.91
C ALA A 25 -14.14 -27.34 1.41
N LEU A 26 -13.41 -27.71 2.46
CA LEU A 26 -12.23 -26.96 2.95
C LEU A 26 -11.03 -26.99 1.98
N ARG A 27 -10.94 -27.99 1.08
CA ARG A 27 -9.95 -28.02 -0.01
C ARG A 27 -10.37 -27.19 -1.22
N GLN A 28 -11.66 -27.10 -1.51
CA GLN A 28 -12.24 -26.31 -2.62
C GLN A 28 -12.49 -24.85 -2.23
N TRP A 29 -12.66 -24.58 -0.93
CA TRP A 29 -12.65 -23.25 -0.37
C TRP A 29 -11.20 -22.78 -0.46
N ASP A 30 -10.88 -22.15 -1.58
CA ASP A 30 -9.59 -21.50 -1.78
C ASP A 30 -9.38 -20.54 -0.61
N THR A 31 -8.54 -20.95 0.32
CA THR A 31 -8.20 -20.17 1.51
C THR A 31 -7.63 -18.82 1.10
N ARG A 32 -7.06 -18.68 -0.10
CA ARG A 32 -6.66 -17.38 -0.64
C ARG A 32 -7.86 -16.53 -1.02
N SER A 33 -8.86 -17.06 -1.72
CA SER A 33 -10.09 -16.33 -2.08
C SER A 33 -10.94 -15.96 -0.87
N ALA A 34 -11.05 -16.83 0.15
CA ALA A 34 -11.78 -16.53 1.39
C ALA A 34 -11.06 -15.48 2.25
N VAL A 35 -9.74 -15.60 2.38
CA VAL A 35 -8.92 -14.61 3.08
C VAL A 35 -8.88 -13.30 2.29
N ALA A 36 -8.88 -13.33 0.96
CA ALA A 36 -8.98 -12.14 0.12
C ALA A 36 -10.35 -11.45 0.29
N ALA A 37 -11.45 -12.21 0.31
CA ALA A 37 -12.78 -11.66 0.53
C ALA A 37 -12.96 -11.06 1.94
N LEU A 38 -12.44 -11.72 2.98
CA LEU A 38 -12.45 -11.18 4.35
C LEU A 38 -11.56 -9.93 4.45
N ARG A 39 -10.37 -9.94 3.85
CA ARG A 39 -9.50 -8.75 3.74
C ARG A 39 -10.17 -7.60 3.01
N GLU A 40 -10.98 -7.90 1.99
CA GLU A 40 -11.71 -6.88 1.24
C GLU A 40 -12.87 -6.30 2.06
N GLN A 41 -13.62 -7.12 2.81
CA GLN A 41 -14.65 -6.62 3.73
C GLN A 41 -14.05 -5.75 4.84
N ASP A 42 -12.92 -6.17 5.44
CA ASP A 42 -12.23 -5.37 6.46
C ASP A 42 -11.69 -4.05 5.88
N ARG A 43 -11.19 -4.07 4.63
CA ARG A 43 -10.76 -2.85 3.90
C ARG A 43 -11.91 -1.88 3.65
N VAL A 44 -13.08 -2.38 3.25
CA VAL A 44 -14.26 -1.54 2.99
C VAL A 44 -14.72 -0.86 4.28
N HIS A 45 -14.65 -1.55 5.42
CA HIS A 45 -15.01 -0.95 6.72
C HIS A 45 -13.96 0.05 7.25
N GLU A 46 -12.68 -0.15 6.97
CA GLU A 46 -11.64 0.82 7.36
C GLU A 46 -11.66 2.11 6.51
N ALA A 47 -12.10 2.02 5.24
CA ALA A 47 -11.98 3.08 4.25
C ALA A 47 -12.63 4.41 4.64
N ASP A 48 -13.64 4.40 5.51
CA ASP A 48 -14.39 5.58 5.95
C ASP A 48 -14.08 6.00 7.39
N THR A 49 -13.03 5.43 7.98
CA THR A 49 -12.59 5.87 9.31
C THR A 49 -11.92 7.24 9.25
N PRO A 50 -12.04 8.09 10.29
CA PRO A 50 -11.32 9.37 10.38
C PRO A 50 -9.80 9.22 10.19
N ARG A 51 -9.29 8.05 10.54
CA ARG A 51 -7.91 7.65 10.38
C ARG A 51 -7.50 7.55 8.91
N VAL A 52 -8.27 6.83 8.09
CA VAL A 52 -7.98 6.69 6.65
C VAL A 52 -8.13 8.04 5.93
N ALA A 53 -9.12 8.85 6.31
CA ALA A 53 -9.24 10.22 5.81
C ALA A 53 -7.98 11.06 6.11
N THR A 54 -7.41 10.93 7.32
CA THR A 54 -6.16 11.61 7.69
C THR A 54 -4.97 11.14 6.85
N MET A 55 -4.87 9.85 6.56
CA MET A 55 -3.82 9.29 5.70
C MET A 55 -3.95 9.80 4.25
N ARG A 56 -5.17 9.80 3.68
CA ARG A 56 -5.45 10.35 2.34
C ARG A 56 -5.02 11.81 2.24
N GLN A 57 -5.48 12.65 3.17
CA GLN A 57 -5.11 14.07 3.20
C GLN A 57 -3.59 14.29 3.33
N HIS A 58 -2.89 13.40 4.02
CA HIS A 58 -1.44 13.47 4.10
C HIS A 58 -0.76 13.11 2.77
N VAL A 59 -1.18 12.02 2.12
CA VAL A 59 -0.72 11.66 0.78
C VAL A 59 -0.98 12.80 -0.20
N GLU A 60 -2.19 13.35 -0.24
CA GLU A 60 -2.54 14.48 -1.10
C GLU A 60 -1.60 15.68 -0.89
N ARG A 61 -1.30 16.02 0.37
CA ARG A 61 -0.36 17.10 0.68
C ARG A 61 1.05 16.81 0.15
N LEU A 62 1.54 15.59 0.31
CA LEU A 62 2.86 15.19 -0.22
C LEU A 62 2.89 15.25 -1.75
N LEU A 63 1.87 14.71 -2.41
CA LEU A 63 1.73 14.75 -3.86
C LEU A 63 1.76 16.19 -4.39
N LEU A 64 1.00 17.09 -3.74
CA LEU A 64 0.99 18.50 -4.10
C LEU A 64 2.31 19.20 -3.83
N ALA A 65 2.89 19.00 -2.64
CA ALA A 65 4.15 19.64 -2.23
C ALA A 65 5.32 19.26 -3.16
N HIS A 66 5.28 18.04 -3.68
CA HIS A 66 6.31 17.53 -4.57
C HIS A 66 5.89 17.52 -6.05
N ALA A 67 4.75 18.10 -6.43
CA ALA A 67 4.25 18.06 -7.81
C ALA A 67 4.32 16.64 -8.42
N ILE A 68 3.76 15.66 -7.70
CA ILE A 68 3.64 14.26 -8.11
C ILE A 68 2.20 13.99 -8.52
N THR A 69 2.01 13.44 -9.71
CA THR A 69 0.71 13.01 -10.23
C THR A 69 0.37 11.63 -9.69
N PHE A 70 -0.85 11.46 -9.18
CA PHE A 70 -1.37 10.18 -8.70
C PHE A 70 -2.36 9.60 -9.70
N LEU A 71 -2.05 8.42 -10.23
CA LEU A 71 -2.92 7.64 -11.11
C LEU A 71 -3.58 6.55 -10.28
N ALA A 72 -4.77 6.85 -9.77
CA ALA A 72 -5.54 5.89 -8.99
C ALA A 72 -5.92 4.70 -9.86
N ARG A 73 -5.59 3.49 -9.39
CA ARG A 73 -6.12 2.26 -9.99
C ARG A 73 -7.35 1.80 -9.23
N THR A 74 -8.44 1.68 -9.95
CA THR A 74 -9.65 0.96 -9.54
C THR A 74 -9.72 -0.32 -10.35
N ASP A 75 -9.01 -1.38 -9.93
CA ASP A 75 -9.37 -2.71 -10.42
C ASP A 75 -10.10 -3.49 -9.31
N ASP A 76 -11.08 -4.22 -9.77
CA ASP A 76 -12.04 -5.09 -9.09
C ASP A 76 -11.49 -6.51 -8.88
N ARG A 77 -10.20 -6.75 -9.20
CA ARG A 77 -9.54 -8.07 -9.20
C ARG A 77 -8.50 -8.24 -8.09
N GLY A 78 -8.25 -7.21 -7.29
CA GLY A 78 -7.69 -7.35 -5.93
C GLY A 78 -6.20 -7.67 -5.83
N LEU A 79 -5.44 -7.62 -6.93
CA LEU A 79 -3.99 -7.82 -6.93
C LEU A 79 -3.31 -6.78 -7.82
N LEU A 80 -2.99 -5.63 -7.24
CA LEU A 80 -2.32 -4.56 -7.95
C LEU A 80 -0.99 -4.24 -7.30
N ASN A 81 0.07 -4.41 -8.08
CA ASN A 81 1.36 -3.80 -7.83
C ASN A 81 1.22 -2.28 -7.96
N SER A 82 1.92 -1.57 -7.09
CA SER A 82 2.09 -0.12 -7.23
C SER A 82 3.35 0.15 -8.05
N TYR A 83 3.38 1.29 -8.74
CA TYR A 83 4.49 1.65 -9.62
C TYR A 83 4.80 3.14 -9.51
N ALA A 84 6.08 3.46 -9.36
CA ALA A 84 6.60 4.81 -9.53
C ALA A 84 7.18 5.00 -10.94
N ARG A 85 6.95 6.18 -11.52
CA ARG A 85 7.57 6.64 -12.77
C ARG A 85 8.31 7.95 -12.49
N PRO A 86 9.52 7.90 -11.90
CA PRO A 86 10.20 9.08 -11.39
C PRO A 86 10.41 10.18 -12.44
N TRP A 87 10.70 9.82 -13.69
CA TRP A 87 10.92 10.77 -14.78
C TRP A 87 9.67 11.55 -15.20
N ARG A 88 8.47 11.05 -14.89
CA ARG A 88 7.20 11.77 -15.10
C ARG A 88 6.66 12.41 -13.82
N ARG A 89 7.32 12.19 -12.69
CA ARG A 89 6.76 12.47 -11.35
C ARG A 89 5.36 11.88 -11.20
N GLU A 90 5.18 10.64 -11.66
CA GLU A 90 3.90 9.93 -11.56
C GLU A 90 4.05 8.74 -10.62
N ILE A 91 3.00 8.45 -9.86
CA ILE A 91 2.82 7.14 -9.21
C ILE A 91 1.47 6.55 -9.59
N GLU A 92 1.42 5.24 -9.66
CA GLU A 92 0.25 4.43 -9.97
C GLU A 92 0.05 3.45 -8.82
N SER A 93 -1.05 3.61 -8.07
CA SER A 93 -1.29 2.82 -6.85
C SER A 93 -2.78 2.74 -6.55
N LEU A 94 -3.14 1.89 -5.58
CA LEU A 94 -4.49 1.84 -5.04
C LEU A 94 -4.78 3.09 -4.22
N ASP A 95 -6.04 3.51 -4.21
CA ASP A 95 -6.49 4.52 -3.26
C ASP A 95 -6.21 4.05 -1.82
N VAL A 96 -5.83 4.99 -0.96
CA VAL A 96 -5.58 4.67 0.44
C VAL A 96 -6.89 4.28 1.12
N ARG A 97 -7.12 2.99 1.35
CA ARG A 97 -8.31 2.46 2.04
C ARG A 97 -7.98 1.81 3.38
N ALA A 98 -6.73 1.36 3.53
CA ALA A 98 -6.17 0.86 4.78
C ALA A 98 -4.72 1.32 4.95
N SER A 99 -4.14 1.03 6.12
CA SER A 99 -2.76 1.42 6.44
C SER A 99 -1.70 0.80 5.51
N GLY A 100 -1.95 -0.39 4.96
CA GLY A 100 -1.06 -1.03 3.99
C GLY A 100 -1.02 -0.29 2.64
N ASP A 101 -2.17 0.22 2.18
CA ASP A 101 -2.26 1.02 0.96
C ASP A 101 -1.51 2.34 1.17
N TYR A 102 -1.69 2.97 2.34
CA TYR A 102 -0.96 4.17 2.74
C TYR A 102 0.56 3.96 2.70
N ALA A 103 1.06 2.87 3.28
CA ALA A 103 2.49 2.52 3.24
C ALA A 103 2.99 2.33 1.80
N SER A 104 2.21 1.66 0.95
CA SER A 104 2.57 1.44 -0.46
C SER A 104 2.66 2.75 -1.24
N VAL A 105 1.69 3.65 -1.05
CA VAL A 105 1.71 4.96 -1.71
C VAL A 105 2.91 5.79 -1.27
N LEU A 106 3.24 5.81 0.03
CA LEU A 106 4.45 6.49 0.50
C LEU A 106 5.73 5.89 -0.08
N HIS A 107 5.79 4.56 -0.21
CA HIS A 107 6.91 3.88 -0.85
C HIS A 107 7.10 4.34 -2.30
N GLU A 108 6.02 4.41 -3.10
CA GLU A 108 6.12 4.91 -4.48
C GLU A 108 6.52 6.39 -4.56
N ILE A 109 6.03 7.24 -3.63
CA ILE A 109 6.50 8.63 -3.52
C ILE A 109 8.01 8.65 -3.24
N GLY A 110 8.50 7.77 -2.36
CA GLY A 110 9.92 7.61 -2.07
C GLY A 110 10.75 7.30 -3.32
N HIS A 111 10.27 6.43 -4.21
CA HIS A 111 10.92 6.14 -5.50
C HIS A 111 10.96 7.36 -6.42
N VAL A 112 9.91 8.19 -6.45
CA VAL A 112 9.91 9.44 -7.25
C VAL A 112 10.90 10.46 -6.70
N LEU A 113 11.04 10.57 -5.38
CA LEU A 113 11.93 11.53 -4.74
C LEU A 113 13.40 11.08 -4.72
N HIS A 114 13.64 9.77 -4.73
CA HIS A 114 14.96 9.16 -4.73
C HIS A 114 15.13 8.24 -5.94
N PRO A 115 15.18 8.79 -7.16
CA PRO A 115 15.22 8.00 -8.38
C PRO A 115 16.47 7.13 -8.44
N CYS A 116 16.34 5.99 -9.13
CA CYS A 116 17.44 5.06 -9.31
C CYS A 116 18.59 5.69 -10.09
N GLY A 117 19.80 5.64 -9.53
CA GLY A 117 21.02 6.10 -10.17
C GLY A 117 21.62 5.06 -11.12
N PRO A 118 22.44 5.49 -12.11
CA PRO A 118 23.06 4.59 -13.09
C PRO A 118 24.06 3.59 -12.45
N ALA A 119 24.64 3.94 -11.31
CA ALA A 119 25.58 3.09 -10.59
C ALA A 119 24.89 2.09 -9.63
N HIS A 120 23.56 2.12 -9.52
CA HIS A 120 22.87 1.24 -8.59
C HIS A 120 22.83 -0.19 -9.11
N ARG A 121 23.10 -1.13 -8.21
CA ARG A 121 22.97 -2.56 -8.50
C ARG A 121 21.51 -2.92 -8.73
N ARG A 122 21.25 -3.62 -9.82
CA ARG A 122 19.95 -4.22 -10.14
C ARG A 122 20.05 -5.75 -10.08
N VAL A 123 18.96 -6.39 -9.69
CA VAL A 123 18.84 -7.85 -9.67
C VAL A 123 17.56 -8.26 -10.39
N SER A 124 17.59 -9.40 -11.07
CA SER A 124 16.40 -9.98 -11.69
C SER A 124 15.71 -10.92 -10.69
N THR A 125 14.41 -10.75 -10.50
CA THR A 125 13.57 -11.61 -9.66
C THR A 125 12.89 -12.72 -10.46
N GLY A 126 13.19 -12.84 -11.76
CA GLY A 126 12.48 -13.72 -12.70
C GLY A 126 11.21 -13.10 -13.29
N HIS A 127 10.60 -12.13 -12.62
CA HIS A 127 9.42 -11.40 -13.10
C HIS A 127 9.73 -9.96 -13.48
N GLU A 128 10.72 -9.36 -12.81
CA GLU A 128 11.10 -7.97 -13.01
C GLU A 128 12.58 -7.74 -12.67
N THR A 129 13.05 -6.53 -12.94
CA THR A 129 14.39 -6.08 -12.55
C THR A 129 14.25 -4.99 -11.50
N VAL A 130 14.68 -5.28 -10.28
CA VAL A 130 14.57 -4.39 -9.11
C VAL A 130 15.93 -3.89 -8.67
N CYS A 131 15.93 -2.73 -8.03
CA CYS A 131 17.13 -2.09 -7.50
C CYS A 131 17.02 -2.06 -5.98
N LEU A 132 17.60 -3.04 -5.28
CA LEU A 132 17.48 -3.17 -3.82
C LEU A 132 17.89 -1.92 -3.03
N PRO A 133 18.96 -1.18 -3.40
CA PRO A 133 19.27 0.08 -2.75
C PRO A 133 18.14 1.13 -2.87
N CYS A 134 17.43 1.14 -4.00
CA CYS A 134 16.26 2.00 -4.20
C CYS A 134 15.09 1.53 -3.34
N GLU A 135 14.79 0.24 -3.32
CA GLU A 135 13.73 -0.31 -2.48
C GLU A 135 13.93 0.05 -1.01
N LEU A 136 15.13 -0.18 -0.49
CA LEU A 136 15.50 0.17 0.89
C LEU A 136 15.41 1.67 1.14
N SER A 137 15.90 2.50 0.21
CA SER A 137 15.81 3.96 0.34
C SER A 137 14.37 4.47 0.36
N ALA A 138 13.52 3.95 -0.53
CA ALA A 138 12.11 4.31 -0.61
C ALA A 138 11.35 3.90 0.67
N TRP A 139 11.58 2.69 1.18
CA TRP A 139 10.97 2.26 2.46
C TRP A 139 11.46 3.06 3.66
N ARG A 140 12.75 3.41 3.72
CA ARG A 140 13.27 4.30 4.78
C ARG A 140 12.63 5.68 4.73
N TRP A 141 12.49 6.25 3.53
CA TRP A 141 11.80 7.52 3.34
C TRP A 141 10.33 7.43 3.77
N ALA A 142 9.62 6.39 3.34
CA ALA A 142 8.23 6.15 3.70
C ALA A 142 8.05 6.04 5.22
N LEU A 143 8.90 5.27 5.90
CA LEU A 143 8.87 5.10 7.34
C LEU A 143 9.14 6.42 8.09
N ALA A 144 10.10 7.22 7.61
CA ALA A 144 10.45 8.51 8.22
C ALA A 144 9.37 9.59 8.00
N GLY A 145 8.73 9.60 6.83
CA GLY A 145 7.72 10.59 6.46
C GLY A 145 6.30 10.23 6.90
N ALA A 146 6.04 9.00 7.32
CA ALA A 146 4.70 8.58 7.70
C ALA A 146 4.19 9.29 8.95
N ILE A 147 2.96 9.82 8.89
CA ILE A 147 2.29 10.37 10.07
C ILE A 147 1.62 9.28 10.92
N ILE A 148 1.37 8.11 10.35
CA ILE A 148 0.78 6.94 11.03
C ILE A 148 1.49 5.69 10.50
N TRP A 149 2.16 4.93 11.36
CA TRP A 149 2.82 3.68 10.96
C TRP A 149 2.48 2.55 11.94
N ASP A 150 1.36 1.88 11.67
CA ASP A 150 0.83 0.82 12.53
C ASP A 150 1.22 -0.59 12.03
N ARG A 151 0.55 -1.60 12.59
CA ARG A 151 0.72 -2.99 12.19
C ARG A 151 0.40 -3.27 10.72
N GLY A 152 -0.63 -2.64 10.16
CA GLY A 152 -1.01 -2.81 8.76
C GLY A 152 0.06 -2.23 7.82
N ALA A 153 0.54 -1.02 8.10
CA ALA A 153 1.61 -0.40 7.32
C ALA A 153 2.92 -1.19 7.41
N HIS A 154 3.31 -1.61 8.61
CA HIS A 154 4.52 -2.42 8.79
C HIS A 154 4.41 -3.78 8.10
N ALA A 155 3.25 -4.45 8.17
CA ALA A 155 3.03 -5.72 7.49
C ALA A 155 3.26 -5.59 5.97
N GLN A 156 2.87 -4.47 5.37
CA GLN A 156 3.13 -4.18 3.96
C GLN A 156 4.63 -4.04 3.67
N LEU A 157 5.38 -3.28 4.49
CA LEU A 157 6.84 -3.18 4.38
C LEU A 157 7.51 -4.56 4.50
N VAL A 158 7.10 -5.35 5.49
CA VAL A 158 7.65 -6.70 5.71
C VAL A 158 7.37 -7.60 4.52
N MET A 159 6.16 -7.57 3.96
CA MET A 159 5.81 -8.33 2.77
C MET A 159 6.67 -7.92 1.57
N GLY A 160 6.81 -6.61 1.32
CA GLY A 160 7.62 -6.07 0.23
C GLY A 160 9.09 -6.46 0.34
N LEU A 161 9.74 -6.18 1.48
CA LEU A 161 11.17 -6.47 1.62
C LEU A 161 11.50 -7.97 1.71
N ARG A 162 10.60 -8.80 2.22
CA ARG A 162 10.80 -10.26 2.21
C ARG A 162 10.82 -10.84 0.80
N SER A 163 10.12 -10.25 -0.16
CA SER A 163 10.14 -10.73 -1.55
C SER A 163 11.52 -10.49 -2.20
N TYR A 164 12.22 -9.42 -1.82
CA TYR A 164 13.55 -9.08 -2.34
C TYR A 164 14.71 -9.75 -1.60
N ARG A 165 14.46 -10.19 -0.37
CA ARG A 165 15.49 -10.77 0.51
C ARG A 165 16.32 -11.90 -0.13
N PRO A 166 15.75 -12.86 -0.89
CA PRO A 166 16.55 -13.91 -1.54
C PRO A 166 17.59 -13.41 -2.56
N TYR A 167 17.42 -12.19 -3.07
CA TYR A 167 18.27 -11.59 -4.10
C TYR A 167 19.29 -10.60 -3.52
N ALA A 168 19.24 -10.37 -2.20
CA ALA A 168 20.06 -9.41 -1.49
C ALA A 168 21.51 -9.88 -1.30
N SER A 169 22.46 -8.96 -1.45
CA SER A 169 23.82 -9.14 -0.93
C SER A 169 23.80 -9.26 0.61
N PRO A 170 24.88 -9.76 1.25
CA PRO A 170 24.93 -9.86 2.70
C PRO A 170 24.71 -8.53 3.44
N SER A 171 25.13 -7.40 2.88
CA SER A 171 24.87 -6.08 3.46
C SER A 171 23.41 -5.65 3.30
N GLU A 172 22.83 -5.80 2.10
CA GLU A 172 21.42 -5.49 1.86
C GLU A 172 20.50 -6.40 2.69
N ALA A 173 20.89 -7.65 2.89
CA ALA A 173 20.17 -8.59 3.73
C ALA A 173 20.10 -8.10 5.19
N ARG A 174 21.20 -7.58 5.74
CA ARG A 174 21.20 -6.98 7.09
C ARG A 174 20.35 -5.72 7.15
N ASP A 175 20.39 -4.89 6.11
CA ASP A 175 19.57 -3.68 6.03
C ASP A 175 18.07 -4.02 5.98
N ILE A 176 17.70 -5.05 5.21
CA ILE A 176 16.33 -5.59 5.18
C ILE A 176 15.92 -6.08 6.57
N ASP A 177 16.77 -6.88 7.22
CA ASP A 177 16.48 -7.44 8.55
C ASP A 177 16.34 -6.35 9.61
N ALA A 178 17.18 -5.31 9.56
CA ALA A 178 17.08 -4.16 10.44
C ALA A 178 15.74 -3.43 10.23
N LEU A 179 15.37 -3.11 8.98
CA LEU A 179 14.15 -2.35 8.70
C LEU A 179 12.87 -3.14 9.04
N ILE A 180 12.87 -4.46 8.85
CA ILE A 180 11.76 -5.35 9.22
C ILE A 180 11.71 -5.57 10.73
N GLY A 181 12.88 -5.72 11.36
CA GLY A 181 13.06 -6.10 12.75
C GLY A 181 12.89 -4.95 13.72
N GLU A 182 13.04 -3.70 13.26
CA GLU A 182 12.67 -2.51 14.04
C GLU A 182 11.16 -2.55 14.32
N PRO A 183 10.73 -2.73 15.59
CA PRO A 183 9.33 -2.56 15.93
C PRO A 183 9.03 -1.06 15.99
N THR A 184 9.10 -0.37 14.86
CA THR A 184 8.68 1.02 14.70
C THR A 184 7.16 1.13 14.62
N TYR A 185 6.43 0.31 15.39
CA TYR A 185 5.01 0.50 15.65
C TYR A 185 4.85 1.77 16.48
N ARG A 186 4.94 2.87 15.76
CA ARG A 186 4.59 4.17 16.22
C ARG A 186 3.08 4.22 16.07
N ALA A 187 2.37 3.95 17.17
CA ALA A 187 1.09 4.60 17.40
C ALA A 187 1.33 6.11 17.55
N VAL A 188 1.97 6.71 16.56
CA VAL A 188 2.09 8.13 16.39
C VAL A 188 0.72 8.56 15.93
N VAL A 189 -0.14 8.76 16.90
CA VAL A 189 -1.06 9.88 16.84
C VAL A 189 -0.18 11.10 17.11
N HIS A 190 0.63 11.51 16.14
CA HIS A 190 1.10 12.89 16.18
C HIS A 190 -0.20 13.69 16.08
N ARG A 191 -0.57 14.38 17.18
CA ARG A 191 -1.53 15.48 17.13
C ARG A 191 -1.21 16.23 15.85
N LEU A 192 -2.18 16.37 14.97
CA LEU A 192 -2.12 17.31 13.86
C LEU A 192 -1.77 18.68 14.46
N ALA A 193 -0.49 18.99 14.57
CA ALA A 193 -0.02 20.34 14.77
C ALA A 193 -0.18 21.00 13.40
N VAL A 194 -1.43 21.38 13.11
CA VAL A 194 -1.80 22.19 11.94
C VAL A 194 -0.86 23.40 11.82
N GLY A 195 -0.26 23.86 12.94
CA GLY A 195 0.67 24.99 12.98
C GLY A 195 2.06 24.80 12.35
N GLN A 196 2.56 23.57 12.13
CA GLN A 196 3.96 23.42 11.68
C GLN A 196 4.11 23.49 10.14
N LEU A 197 3.08 23.07 9.38
CA LEU A 197 3.04 23.23 7.93
C LEU A 197 2.70 24.67 7.47
N GLU A 198 2.15 25.49 8.37
CA GLU A 198 2.03 26.93 8.14
C GLU A 198 3.38 27.64 8.32
N GLN A 199 4.22 27.19 9.26
CA GLN A 199 5.56 27.75 9.49
C GLN A 199 6.54 27.48 8.35
N ASP A 200 6.45 26.33 7.68
CA ASP A 200 7.33 25.99 6.54
C ASP A 200 6.88 26.63 5.20
N GLY A 201 5.78 27.40 5.19
CA GLY A 201 5.31 28.11 4.00
C GLY A 201 4.76 27.23 2.86
N ILE A 202 4.69 25.91 3.07
CA ILE A 202 4.27 24.90 2.07
C ILE A 202 2.77 25.02 1.75
N ILE A 203 1.93 25.27 2.76
CA ILE A 203 0.49 25.50 2.52
C ILE A 203 0.27 26.82 1.78
N GLY A 204 1.07 27.85 2.09
CA GLY A 204 1.03 29.14 1.40
C GLY A 204 1.44 29.06 -0.07
N SER A 205 2.48 28.28 -0.39
CA SER A 205 2.94 28.08 -1.78
C SER A 205 1.93 27.27 -2.59
N ALA A 206 1.34 26.20 -2.02
CA ALA A 206 0.30 25.41 -2.68
C ALA A 206 -0.99 26.23 -2.94
N ARG A 207 -1.41 27.09 -2.00
CA ARG A 207 -2.53 28.03 -2.20
C ARG A 207 -2.23 29.03 -3.32
N ARG A 208 -1.02 29.60 -3.35
CA ARG A 208 -0.59 30.51 -4.42
C ARG A 208 -0.52 29.82 -5.79
N ALA A 209 -0.03 28.59 -5.86
CA ALA A 209 0.03 27.80 -7.08
C ALA A 209 -1.37 27.48 -7.61
N ARG A 210 -2.31 27.02 -6.77
CA ARG A 210 -3.71 26.80 -7.15
C ARG A 210 -4.39 28.08 -7.65
N ALA A 211 -4.18 29.20 -6.97
CA ALA A 211 -4.72 30.50 -7.40
C ALA A 211 -4.09 31.00 -8.71
N ALA A 212 -2.83 30.68 -8.99
CA ALA A 212 -2.19 30.99 -10.26
C ALA A 212 -2.74 30.13 -11.41
N THR A 213 -2.90 28.82 -11.19
CA THR A 213 -3.51 27.91 -12.17
C THR A 213 -4.95 28.28 -12.47
N ALA A 214 -5.77 28.56 -11.44
CA ALA A 214 -7.15 28.98 -11.64
C ALA A 214 -7.28 30.30 -12.43
N ARG A 215 -6.37 31.26 -12.20
CA ARG A 215 -6.32 32.51 -12.98
C ARG A 215 -5.97 32.28 -14.45
N ARG A 216 -5.00 31.40 -14.74
CA ARG A 216 -4.65 31.04 -16.13
C ARG A 216 -5.81 30.35 -16.85
N LEU A 217 -6.51 29.43 -16.17
CA LEU A 217 -7.68 28.77 -16.73
C LEU A 217 -8.83 29.75 -16.99
N LYS A 218 -9.06 30.71 -16.08
CA LYS A 218 -10.07 31.77 -16.29
C LYS A 218 -9.72 32.68 -17.47
N GLN A 219 -8.48 33.16 -17.56
CA GLN A 219 -8.02 33.98 -18.68
C GLN A 219 -8.14 33.25 -20.03
N HIS A 220 -7.81 31.95 -20.05
CA HIS A 220 -7.97 31.15 -21.25
C HIS A 220 -9.44 30.96 -21.64
N ALA A 221 -10.34 30.78 -20.67
CA ALA A 221 -11.78 30.71 -20.93
C ALA A 221 -12.34 32.04 -21.47
N GLU A 222 -11.93 33.17 -20.87
CA GLU A 222 -12.35 34.51 -21.31
C GLU A 222 -11.86 34.83 -22.74
N MET A 223 -10.64 34.44 -23.11
CA MET A 223 -10.14 34.61 -24.48
C MET A 223 -10.87 33.76 -25.52
N GLN A 224 -11.52 32.65 -25.12
CA GLN A 224 -12.27 31.79 -26.05
C GLN A 224 -13.72 32.24 -26.24
N GLU A 225 -14.20 33.22 -25.46
CA GLU A 225 -15.55 33.78 -25.61
C GLU A 225 -15.57 35.07 -26.45
N GLU A 226 -14.40 35.62 -26.82
CA GLU A 226 -14.27 36.86 -27.61
C GLU A 226 -14.00 36.63 -29.12
N ASP A 227 -13.84 35.37 -29.55
CA ASP A 227 -13.75 34.94 -30.97
C ASP A 227 -15.07 34.33 -31.46
#